data_AF-A0AAC9VMC3-F1
#
_entry.id   AF-A0AAC9VMC3-F1
#
_cell.length_a   1.000
_cell.length_b   1.000
_cell.length_c   1.000
_cell.angle_alpha   90.00
_cell.angle_beta   90.00
_cell.angle_gamma   90.00
#
_symmetry.space_group_name_H-M   'P 1'
#
loop_
_entity.id
_entity.type
_entity.pdbx_description
1 polymer ?
#
loop_
_entity_poly.entity_id
_entity_poly.type
_entity_poly.pdbx_seq_one_letter_code
_entity_poly.pdbx_strand_id
1 'polypeptide(L)'
;MTDVLGPALTYKLGQSMGGARVYVPKKIQADDPLGLLLGGQDAERLCAHYAGNVLDLPSKYFFRAVRNHHIRQEYHSGTLTGSRADHLALKYGLSSRQVLNVVRR
;
A
#
# COMPACT_ATOMS: atom_id res chain seq x y z
N MET A 1 8.64 -4.02 -5.26
CA MET A 1 7.47 -3.12 -5.31
C MET A 1 7.34 -2.30 -4.03
N THR A 2 7.35 -2.93 -2.84
CA THR A 2 7.40 -2.19 -1.56
C THR A 2 8.60 -1.26 -1.47
N ASP A 3 9.76 -1.66 -2.00
CA ASP A 3 10.97 -0.82 -2.02
C ASP A 3 10.86 0.39 -2.96
N VAL A 4 9.90 0.38 -3.90
CA VAL A 4 9.70 1.44 -4.90
C VAL A 4 8.61 2.42 -4.44
N LEU A 5 7.46 1.91 -4.01
CA LEU A 5 6.31 2.74 -3.60
C LEU A 5 6.25 2.99 -2.09
N GLY A 6 7.05 2.28 -1.30
CA GLY A 6 6.88 2.23 0.14
C GLY A 6 5.67 1.38 0.58
N PRO A 7 5.54 1.12 1.89
CA PRO A 7 4.52 0.21 2.40
C PRO A 7 3.09 0.74 2.17
N ALA A 8 2.81 1.98 2.58
CA ALA A 8 1.47 2.56 2.53
C ALA A 8 0.84 2.52 1.13
N LEU A 9 1.57 2.96 0.11
CA LEU A 9 1.11 2.97 -1.28
C LEU A 9 1.00 1.57 -1.87
N THR A 10 1.93 0.66 -1.53
CA THR A 10 1.83 -0.75 -1.92
C THR A 10 0.53 -1.39 -1.40
N TYR A 11 0.11 -1.05 -0.18
CA TYR A 11 -1.17 -1.52 0.35
C TYR A 11 -2.37 -0.87 -0.33
N LYS A 12 -2.29 0.41 -0.68
CA LYS A 12 -3.34 1.11 -1.43
C LYS A 12 -3.53 0.46 -2.80
N LEU A 13 -2.44 0.14 -3.49
CA LEU A 13 -2.44 -0.59 -4.76
C LEU A 13 -3.09 -1.98 -4.60
N GLY A 14 -2.64 -2.74 -3.59
CA GLY A 14 -3.17 -4.06 -3.29
C GLY A 14 -4.65 -4.09 -2.91
N GLN A 15 -5.15 -3.08 -2.19
CA GLN A 15 -6.58 -2.97 -1.86
C GLN A 15 -7.45 -2.72 -3.09
N SER A 16 -7.02 -1.81 -3.95
CA SER A 16 -7.78 -1.44 -5.14
C SER A 16 -7.71 -2.52 -6.22
N MET A 17 -6.50 -2.99 -6.54
CA MET A 17 -6.20 -3.78 -7.74
C MET A 17 -5.68 -5.20 -7.46
N GLY A 18 -5.63 -5.64 -6.19
CA GLY A 18 -5.14 -6.99 -5.86
C GLY A 18 -5.94 -8.10 -6.56
N GLY A 19 -5.22 -9.06 -7.14
CA GLY A 19 -5.75 -10.14 -7.96
C GLY A 19 -5.92 -9.80 -9.45
N ALA A 20 -5.55 -8.59 -9.86
CA ALA A 20 -5.57 -8.17 -11.26
C ALA A 20 -4.18 -8.22 -11.90
N ARG A 21 -4.16 -8.39 -13.22
CA ARG A 21 -2.99 -8.14 -14.06
C ARG A 21 -3.02 -6.68 -14.48
N VAL A 22 -2.03 -5.91 -14.04
CA VAL A 22 -1.99 -4.45 -14.23
C VAL A 22 -0.83 -4.09 -15.13
N TYR A 23 -1.14 -3.55 -16.31
CA TYR A 23 -0.12 -3.01 -17.21
C TYR A 23 0.40 -1.68 -16.65
N VAL A 24 1.73 -1.52 -16.64
CA VAL A 24 2.40 -0.28 -16.25
C VAL A 24 2.81 0.46 -17.53
N PRO A 25 2.19 1.60 -17.86
CA PRO A 25 2.52 2.34 -19.06
C PRO A 25 3.93 2.95 -18.97
N LYS A 26 4.53 3.28 -20.12
CA LYS A 26 5.81 4.00 -20.16
C LYS A 26 5.71 5.44 -19.66
N LYS A 27 4.52 6.04 -19.77
CA LYS A 27 4.19 7.37 -19.28
C LYS A 27 2.76 7.34 -18.77
N ILE A 28 2.54 7.75 -17.52
CA ILE A 28 1.22 7.87 -16.92
C ILE A 28 0.49 9.06 -17.53
N GLN A 29 -0.72 8.81 -18.00
CA GLN A 29 -1.68 9.83 -18.39
C GLN A 29 -2.57 10.22 -17.19
N ALA A 30 -3.25 11.36 -17.30
CA ALA A 30 -4.06 11.89 -16.20
C ALA A 30 -5.26 10.98 -15.83
N ASP A 31 -5.74 10.19 -16.78
CA ASP A 31 -6.87 9.26 -16.66
C ASP A 31 -6.44 7.82 -16.39
N ASP A 32 -5.14 7.51 -16.37
CA ASP A 32 -4.65 6.16 -16.09
C ASP A 32 -5.04 5.74 -14.65
N PRO A 33 -5.64 4.54 -14.46
CA PRO A 33 -6.05 4.06 -13.15
C PRO A 33 -4.92 4.06 -12.10
N LEU A 34 -3.69 3.77 -12.54
CA LEU A 34 -2.50 3.82 -11.69
C LEU A 34 -2.18 5.26 -11.25
N GLY A 35 -2.30 6.23 -12.16
CA GLY A 35 -2.07 7.65 -11.89
C GLY A 35 -3.09 8.22 -10.92
N LEU A 36 -4.38 7.90 -11.13
CA LEU A 36 -5.47 8.30 -10.23
C LEU A 36 -5.32 7.68 -8.83
N LEU A 37 -4.84 6.45 -8.75
CA LEU A 37 -4.70 5.73 -7.48
C LEU A 37 -3.48 6.18 -6.67
N LEU A 38 -2.32 6.27 -7.31
CA LEU A 38 -1.04 6.53 -6.65
C LEU A 38 -0.72 8.03 -6.56
N GLY A 39 -1.29 8.84 -7.45
CA GLY A 39 -0.85 10.22 -7.67
C GLY A 39 0.35 10.28 -8.62
N GLY A 40 0.57 11.45 -9.23
CA GLY A 40 1.55 11.62 -10.32
C GLY A 40 2.97 11.17 -9.96
N GLN A 41 3.50 11.65 -8.82
CA GLN A 41 4.89 11.37 -8.43
C GLN A 41 5.14 9.87 -8.17
N ASP A 42 4.23 9.18 -7.48
CA ASP A 42 4.39 7.76 -7.17
C ASP A 42 4.10 6.87 -8.38
N ALA A 43 3.19 7.29 -9.25
CA ALA A 43 2.96 6.64 -10.52
C ALA A 43 4.18 6.75 -11.46
N GLU A 44 4.84 7.91 -11.50
CA GLU A 44 6.11 8.08 -12.23
C GLU A 44 7.22 7.18 -11.68
N ARG A 45 7.35 7.06 -10.35
CA ARG A 45 8.29 6.10 -9.73
C ARG A 45 7.97 4.67 -10.15
N LEU A 46 6.69 4.28 -10.16
CA LEU A 46 6.30 2.96 -10.62
C LEU A 46 6.70 2.73 -12.08
N CYS A 47 6.44 3.69 -12.96
CA CYS A 47 6.83 3.64 -14.36
C CYS A 47 8.36 3.55 -14.53
N ALA A 48 9.14 4.33 -13.79
CA ALA A 48 10.60 4.30 -13.88
C ALA A 48 11.18 2.88 -13.65
N HIS A 49 10.53 2.07 -12.81
CA HIS A 49 10.98 0.72 -12.49
C HIS A 49 10.28 -0.39 -13.27
N TYR A 50 9.02 -0.21 -13.67
CA TYR A 50 8.19 -1.29 -14.21
C TYR A 50 7.56 -0.97 -15.57
N ALA A 51 7.88 0.16 -16.21
CA ALA A 51 7.33 0.55 -17.50
C ALA A 51 7.40 -0.56 -18.56
N GLY A 52 6.28 -0.79 -19.24
CA GLY A 52 6.13 -1.80 -20.29
C GLY A 52 5.85 -3.21 -19.77
N ASN A 53 5.90 -3.44 -18.45
CA ASN A 53 5.58 -4.73 -17.86
C ASN A 53 4.09 -4.84 -17.49
N VAL A 54 3.62 -6.08 -17.41
CA VAL A 54 2.36 -6.42 -16.76
C VAL A 54 2.67 -7.00 -15.38
N LEU A 55 2.23 -6.29 -14.35
CA LEU A 55 2.35 -6.75 -12.97
C LEU A 55 1.21 -7.71 -12.66
N ASP A 56 1.53 -8.95 -12.31
CA ASP A 56 0.57 -9.88 -11.74
C ASP A 56 0.43 -9.61 -10.24
N LEU A 57 -0.65 -8.94 -9.84
CA LEU A 57 -0.83 -8.54 -8.45
C LEU A 57 -1.41 -9.69 -7.64
N PRO A 58 -0.79 -10.06 -6.51
CA PRO A 58 -1.37 -11.03 -5.57
C PRO A 58 -2.78 -10.63 -5.13
N SER A 59 -3.55 -11.60 -4.61
CA SER A 59 -4.91 -11.36 -4.16
C SER A 59 -4.99 -10.27 -3.07
N LYS A 60 -6.15 -9.60 -2.96
CA LYS A 60 -6.42 -8.63 -1.89
C LYS A 60 -6.20 -9.21 -0.49
N TYR A 61 -6.44 -10.51 -0.32
CA TYR A 61 -6.19 -11.23 0.93
C TYR A 61 -4.71 -11.26 1.30
N PHE A 62 -3.83 -11.49 0.33
CA PHE A 62 -2.38 -11.47 0.53
C PHE A 62 -1.91 -10.10 1.02
N PHE A 63 -2.29 -9.03 0.31
CA PHE A 63 -1.94 -7.66 0.71
C PHE A 63 -2.45 -7.30 2.11
N ARG A 64 -3.66 -7.74 2.45
CA ARG A 64 -4.22 -7.54 3.79
C ARG A 64 -3.43 -8.28 4.87
N ALA A 65 -3.00 -9.52 4.60
CA ALA A 65 -2.20 -10.30 5.52
C ALA A 65 -0.84 -9.65 5.78
N VAL A 66 -0.14 -9.23 4.72
CA VAL A 66 1.14 -8.51 4.82
C VAL A 66 0.97 -7.21 5.59
N ARG A 67 -0.03 -6.38 5.24
CA ARG A 67 -0.34 -5.14 5.99
C ARG A 67 -0.53 -5.40 7.47
N ASN A 68 -1.33 -6.41 7.81
CA ASN A 68 -1.62 -6.75 9.20
C ASN A 68 -0.37 -7.23 9.95
N HIS A 69 0.53 -7.96 9.27
CA HIS A 69 1.82 -8.33 9.82
C HIS A 69 2.67 -7.11 10.17
N HIS A 70 2.81 -6.16 9.24
CA HIS A 70 3.56 -4.91 9.49
C HIS A 70 2.94 -4.04 10.58
N ILE A 71 1.61 -3.90 10.60
CA ILE A 71 0.91 -3.19 11.68
C ILE A 71 1.25 -3.79 13.04
N ARG A 72 1.26 -5.14 13.16
CA ARG A 72 1.64 -5.79 14.42
C ARG A 72 3.09 -5.52 14.77
N GLN A 73 4.01 -5.66 13.83
CA GLN A 73 5.44 -5.40 14.10
C GLN A 73 5.65 -3.96 14.58
N GLU A 74 5.17 -2.97 13.81
CA GLU A 74 5.34 -1.55 14.13
C GLU A 74 4.63 -1.13 15.42
N TYR A 75 3.47 -1.71 15.73
CA TYR A 75 2.75 -1.41 16.97
C TYR A 75 3.55 -1.84 18.20
N HIS A 76 4.20 -3.00 18.17
CA HIS A 76 4.97 -3.52 19.30
C HIS A 76 6.41 -2.99 19.34
N SER A 77 7.00 -2.61 18.20
CA SER A 77 8.37 -2.07 18.13
C SER A 77 8.45 -0.55 18.27
N GLY A 78 7.33 0.17 18.20
CA GLY A 78 7.30 1.63 18.15
C GLY A 78 7.58 2.33 19.48
N THR A 79 8.53 3.25 19.48
CA THR A 79 8.85 4.20 20.58
C THR A 79 8.06 5.51 20.49
N LEU A 80 7.02 5.57 19.65
CA LEU A 80 6.23 6.78 19.42
C LEU A 80 5.57 7.31 20.71
N THR A 81 5.67 8.61 20.91
CA THR A 81 4.94 9.35 21.95
C THR A 81 3.51 9.62 21.50
N GLY A 82 2.52 9.11 22.23
CA GLY A 82 1.09 9.25 21.91
C GLY A 82 0.41 7.93 21.55
N SER A 83 -0.78 8.02 20.96
CA SER A 83 -1.58 6.84 20.58
C SER A 83 -0.98 6.17 19.34
N ARG A 84 -0.22 5.09 19.55
CA ARG A 84 0.35 4.26 18.47
C ARG A 84 -0.71 3.84 17.44
N ALA A 85 -1.93 3.56 17.92
CA ALA A 85 -3.03 3.15 17.05
C ALA A 85 -3.42 4.26 16.05
N ASP A 86 -3.42 5.52 16.48
CA ASP A 86 -3.79 6.66 15.62
C ASP A 86 -2.71 6.95 14.58
N HIS A 87 -1.44 6.86 14.96
CA HIS A 87 -0.32 7.00 14.03
C HIS A 87 -0.37 5.95 12.92
N LEU A 88 -0.59 4.68 13.28
CA LEU A 88 -0.70 3.60 12.29
C LEU A 88 -1.99 3.72 11.48
N ALA A 89 -3.09 4.17 12.09
CA ALA A 89 -4.34 4.43 11.39
C ALA A 89 -4.13 5.41 10.23
N LEU A 90 -3.46 6.54 10.49
CA LEU A 90 -3.09 7.52 9.46
C LEU A 90 -2.17 6.92 8.40
N LYS A 91 -1.10 6.23 8.81
CA LYS A 91 -0.11 5.64 7.88
C LYS A 91 -0.71 4.62 6.92
N TYR A 92 -1.64 3.79 7.39
CA TYR A 92 -2.22 2.70 6.61
C TYR A 92 -3.62 2.99 6.05
N GLY A 93 -4.17 4.19 6.30
CA GLY A 93 -5.52 4.56 5.87
C GLY A 93 -6.61 3.71 6.52
N LEU A 94 -6.48 3.45 7.82
CA LEU A 94 -7.42 2.66 8.62
C LEU A 94 -8.01 3.52 9.75
N SER A 95 -9.05 3.03 10.41
CA SER A 95 -9.43 3.58 11.71
C SER A 95 -8.58 2.97 12.84
N SER A 96 -8.42 3.72 13.93
CA SER A 96 -7.71 3.24 15.13
C SER A 96 -8.33 1.97 15.69
N ARG A 97 -9.66 1.82 15.60
CA ARG A 97 -10.39 0.58 15.93
C ARG A 97 -9.93 -0.60 15.07
N GLN A 98 -9.78 -0.40 13.76
CA GLN A 98 -9.30 -1.45 12.86
C GLN A 98 -7.85 -1.85 13.17
N VAL A 99 -6.99 -0.87 13.49
CA VAL A 99 -5.61 -1.14 13.93
C VAL A 99 -5.60 -2.00 15.19
N LEU A 100 -6.36 -1.62 16.22
CA LEU A 100 -6.45 -2.41 17.45
C LEU A 100 -7.01 -3.82 17.22
N ASN A 101 -7.99 -3.97 16.31
CA ASN A 101 -8.50 -5.30 15.93
C ASN A 101 -7.45 -6.18 15.24
N VAL A 102 -6.54 -5.58 14.46
CA VAL A 102 -5.42 -6.29 13.84
C VAL A 102 -4.43 -6.74 14.90
N VAL A 103 -4.11 -5.87 15.87
CA VAL A 103 -3.13 -6.14 16.93
C VAL A 103 -3.63 -7.20 17.91
N ARG A 104 -4.92 -7.23 18.22
CA ARG A 104 -5.54 -8.19 19.16
C ARG A 104 -5.68 -9.62 18.60
N ARG A 105 -5.58 -9.79 17.28
CA ARG A 105 -5.66 -11.09 16.60
C ARG A 105 -4.28 -11.67 16.39
#